data_AF-A0A0A8K9D6-F1
#
_entry.id   AF-A0A0A8K9D6-F1
#
_cell.length_a   1.000
_cell.length_b   1.000
_cell.length_c   1.000
_cell.angle_alpha   90.00
_cell.angle_beta   90.00
_cell.angle_gamma   90.00
#
_symmetry.space_group_name_H-M   'P 1'
#
loop_
_entity.id
_entity.type
_entity.pdbx_description
1 polymer ?
#
loop_
_entity_poly.entity_id
_entity_poly.type
_entity_poly.pdbx_seq_one_letter_code
_entity_poly.pdbx_strand_id
1 'polypeptide(L)'
;HPYAITAPRLIVKMSAIATKNAGRAAESLVVKPPAHPTYDLKGVIQLALSEDAGDLGDVSCKATIPVDLESEAHFLAKEDGIVAGIALAEMIFA
;
A
#
# COMPACT_ATOMS: atom_id res chain seq x y z
N HIS A 1 -29.82 16.78 -6.74
CA HIS A 1 -30.00 16.69 -5.28
C HIS A 1 -28.62 16.40 -4.67
N PRO A 2 -27.96 17.35 -3.98
CA PRO A 2 -26.63 17.06 -3.44
C PRO A 2 -26.81 16.34 -2.09
N TYR A 3 -26.54 15.04 -2.07
CA TYR A 3 -26.35 14.33 -0.81
C TYR A 3 -24.93 14.67 -0.33
N ALA A 4 -24.84 15.56 0.65
CA ALA A 4 -23.59 15.74 1.39
C ALA A 4 -23.39 14.50 2.25
N ILE A 5 -22.70 13.50 1.70
CA ILE A 5 -22.29 12.32 2.46
C ILE A 5 -21.09 12.74 3.31
N THR A 6 -21.34 13.09 4.57
CA THR A 6 -20.31 13.19 5.62
C THR A 6 -19.92 11.78 6.09
N ALA A 7 -19.51 10.92 5.16
CA ALA A 7 -18.97 9.61 5.55
C ALA A 7 -17.56 9.80 6.13
N PRO A 8 -17.21 9.09 7.21
CA PRO A 8 -15.87 9.12 7.75
C PRO A 8 -14.89 8.63 6.67
N ARG A 9 -13.92 9.48 6.30
CA ARG A 9 -12.83 9.09 5.40
C ARG A 9 -11.93 8.09 6.12
N LEU A 10 -11.80 6.89 5.56
CA LEU A 10 -10.85 5.91 6.04
C LEU A 10 -9.43 6.39 5.66
N ILE A 11 -8.61 6.68 6.67
CA ILE A 11 -7.19 7.00 6.50
C ILE A 11 -6.40 5.79 7.00
N VAL A 12 -5.66 5.15 6.11
CA VAL A 12 -4.74 4.06 6.44
C VAL A 12 -3.32 4.60 6.31
N LYS A 13 -2.53 4.47 7.38
CA LYS A 13 -1.10 4.80 7.34
C LYS A 13 -0.33 3.52 6.98
N MET A 14 0.37 3.55 5.86
CA MET A 14 1.31 2.51 5.43
C MET A 14 2.73 3.07 5.52
N SER A 15 3.69 2.26 5.93
CA SER A 15 5.07 2.70 6.10
C SER A 15 6.05 1.64 5.59
N ALA A 16 7.02 2.07 4.77
CA ALA A 16 8.17 1.26 4.34
C ALA A 16 9.24 1.11 5.44
N ILE A 17 9.10 1.87 6.52
CA ILE A 17 9.99 1.86 7.69
C ILE A 17 9.14 1.51 8.92
N ALA A 18 9.61 0.62 9.79
CA ALA A 18 8.85 0.21 10.98
C ALA A 18 8.44 1.42 11.84
N THR A 19 7.15 1.76 11.88
CA THR A 19 6.63 2.86 12.72
C THR A 19 6.15 2.32 14.06
N LYS A 20 6.54 2.98 15.15
CA LYS A 20 6.17 2.57 16.53
C LYS A 20 4.76 3.03 16.95
N ASN A 21 4.09 3.88 16.17
CA ASN A 21 2.75 4.41 16.47
C ASN A 21 1.86 4.33 15.23
N ALA A 22 1.24 3.17 15.01
CA ALA A 22 0.21 3.02 13.99
C ALA A 22 -1.15 3.52 14.53
N GLY A 23 -1.70 4.58 13.94
CA GLY A 23 -3.15 4.77 13.98
C GLY A 23 -3.85 3.56 13.36
N ARG A 24 -5.06 3.22 13.82
CA ARG A 24 -5.88 2.03 13.42
C ARG A 24 -5.16 1.07 12.45
N ALA A 25 -4.38 0.13 13.00
CA ALA A 25 -3.65 -0.85 12.22
C ALA A 25 -4.62 -1.64 11.30
N ALA A 26 -4.25 -1.84 10.04
CA ALA A 26 -5.07 -2.61 9.10
C ALA A 26 -5.11 -4.12 9.43
N GLU A 27 -4.42 -4.55 10.49
CA GLU A 27 -4.48 -5.90 11.05
C GLU A 27 -5.91 -6.42 11.20
N SER A 28 -6.87 -5.53 11.51
CA SER A 28 -8.29 -5.86 11.65
C SER A 28 -9.02 -6.19 10.33
N LEU A 29 -8.40 -6.04 9.16
CA LEU A 29 -9.01 -6.22 7.84
C LEU A 29 -8.50 -7.47 7.08
N VAL A 30 -7.61 -8.26 7.69
CA VAL A 30 -6.98 -9.42 7.04
C VAL A 30 -7.97 -10.58 6.95
N VAL A 31 -8.63 -10.71 5.82
CA VAL A 31 -9.38 -11.91 5.45
C VAL A 31 -8.38 -12.96 4.96
N LYS A 32 -8.37 -14.14 5.59
CA LYS A 32 -7.54 -15.26 5.12
C LYS A 32 -7.96 -15.64 3.70
N PRO A 33 -7.02 -15.68 2.75
CA PRO A 33 -7.34 -16.05 1.39
C PRO A 33 -7.82 -17.49 1.31
N PRO A 34 -8.69 -17.82 0.34
CA PRO A 34 -9.06 -19.20 0.07
C PRO A 34 -7.81 -19.99 -0.31
N ALA A 35 -7.73 -21.24 0.14
CA ALA A 35 -6.64 -22.12 -0.26
C ALA A 35 -6.73 -22.39 -1.76
N HIS A 36 -5.73 -21.95 -2.52
CA HIS A 36 -5.64 -22.18 -3.96
C HIS A 36 -4.17 -22.45 -4.36
N PRO A 37 -3.89 -23.46 -5.21
CA PRO A 37 -2.53 -23.91 -5.51
C PRO A 37 -1.66 -22.87 -6.21
N THR A 38 -2.26 -21.86 -6.84
CA THR A 38 -1.54 -20.75 -7.48
C THR A 38 -1.52 -19.47 -6.62
N TYR A 39 -1.99 -19.55 -5.38
CA TYR A 39 -2.07 -18.38 -4.51
C TYR A 39 -0.71 -18.10 -3.88
N ASP A 40 0.15 -17.42 -4.64
CA ASP A 40 1.47 -16.95 -4.19
C ASP A 40 1.57 -15.43 -4.35
N LEU A 41 1.02 -14.71 -3.38
CA LEU A 41 1.09 -13.24 -3.38
C LEU A 41 2.54 -12.74 -3.32
N LYS A 42 3.42 -13.42 -2.59
CA LYS A 42 4.81 -12.97 -2.43
C LYS A 42 5.58 -13.12 -3.73
N GLY A 43 5.46 -14.27 -4.40
CA GLY A 43 6.05 -14.49 -5.72
C GLY A 43 5.55 -13.48 -6.74
N VAL A 44 4.24 -13.20 -6.77
CA VAL A 44 3.66 -12.20 -7.67
C VAL A 44 4.15 -10.78 -7.37
N ILE A 45 4.25 -10.38 -6.09
CA ILE A 45 4.82 -9.09 -5.69
C ILE A 45 6.26 -8.96 -6.20
N GLN A 46 7.09 -9.99 -6.00
CA GLN A 46 8.49 -9.95 -6.43
C GLN A 46 8.63 -9.87 -7.95
N LEU A 47 7.81 -10.61 -8.70
CA LEU A 47 7.77 -10.53 -10.16
C LEU A 47 7.35 -9.14 -10.64
N ALA A 48 6.35 -8.52 -10.01
CA ALA A 48 5.91 -7.17 -10.35
C ALA A 48 6.97 -6.11 -10.04
N LEU A 49 7.63 -6.18 -8.87
CA LEU A 49 8.71 -5.26 -8.52
C LEU A 49 9.92 -5.40 -9.46
N SER A 50 10.24 -6.64 -9.85
CA SER A 50 11.31 -6.90 -10.83
C SER A 50 10.98 -6.37 -12.21
N GLU A 51 9.70 -6.35 -12.60
CA GLU A 51 9.26 -5.81 -13.89
C GLU A 51 9.30 -4.28 -13.91
N ASP A 52 8.84 -3.62 -12.84
CA ASP A 52 8.79 -2.16 -12.76
C ASP A 52 10.19 -1.52 -12.57
N ALA A 53 11.01 -2.10 -11.68
CA ALA A 53 12.24 -1.46 -11.22
C ALA A 53 13.53 -2.19 -11.64
N GLY A 54 13.44 -3.47 -12.01
CA GLY A 54 14.57 -4.28 -12.44
C GLY A 54 15.79 -4.19 -11.52
N ASP A 55 16.99 -4.31 -12.10
CA ASP A 55 18.25 -4.32 -11.34
C ASP A 55 18.69 -2.92 -10.86
N LEU A 56 18.35 -1.88 -11.62
CA LEU A 56 18.80 -0.51 -11.34
C LEU A 56 17.89 0.23 -10.35
N GLY A 57 16.68 -0.26 -10.10
CA GLY A 57 15.67 0.42 -9.29
C GLY A 57 15.15 1.70 -9.96
N ASP A 58 14.43 2.52 -9.18
CA ASP A 58 13.96 3.83 -9.64
C ASP A 58 15.12 4.85 -9.72
N VAL A 59 15.71 4.98 -10.91
CA VAL A 59 16.80 5.93 -11.20
C VAL A 59 16.35 7.39 -11.09
N SER A 60 15.06 7.67 -11.32
CA SER A 60 14.51 9.02 -11.22
C SER A 60 14.47 9.46 -9.75
N CYS A 61 13.99 8.60 -8.86
CA CYS A 61 14.05 8.85 -7.42
C CYS A 61 15.49 8.97 -6.93
N LYS A 62 16.40 8.06 -7.32
CA LYS A 62 17.82 8.12 -6.92
C LYS A 62 18.52 9.43 -7.32
N ALA A 63 18.15 10.00 -8.46
CA ALA A 63 18.76 11.22 -8.97
C ALA A 63 18.18 12.50 -8.34
N THR A 64 16.96 12.46 -7.83
CA THR A 64 16.20 13.68 -7.46
C THR A 64 15.84 13.76 -5.99
N ILE A 65 15.81 12.65 -5.26
CA ILE A 65 15.39 12.57 -3.87
C ILE A 65 16.61 12.31 -2.97
N PRO A 66 16.86 13.16 -1.95
CA PRO A 66 17.92 12.92 -0.96
C PRO A 66 17.72 11.59 -0.22
N VAL A 67 18.82 10.89 0.08
CA VAL A 67 18.79 9.56 0.71
C VAL A 67 18.26 9.55 2.14
N ASP A 68 18.31 10.69 2.82
CA ASP A 68 17.89 10.91 4.20
C ASP A 68 16.49 11.56 4.29
N LEU A 69 15.81 11.76 3.17
CA LEU A 69 14.48 12.35 3.15
C LEU A 69 13.44 11.35 3.67
N GLU A 70 12.79 11.70 4.78
CA GLU A 70 11.57 11.05 5.24
C GLU A 70 10.34 11.78 4.69
N SER A 71 9.36 11.03 4.18
CA SER A 71 8.11 11.59 3.64
C SER A 71 6.89 10.79 4.09
N GLU A 72 5.75 11.48 4.20
CA GLU A 72 4.45 10.87 4.48
C GLU A 72 3.54 11.02 3.26
N ALA A 73 2.96 9.91 2.80
CA ALA A 73 2.04 9.86 1.66
C ALA A 73 0.69 9.27 2.08
N HIS A 74 -0.39 9.75 1.46
CA HIS A 74 -1.76 9.39 1.81
C HIS A 74 -2.49 8.83 0.57
N PHE A 75 -3.04 7.62 0.67
CA PHE A 75 -3.89 7.06 -0.38
C PHE A 75 -5.29 7.66 -0.31
N LEU A 76 -5.67 8.42 -1.34
CA LEU A 76 -6.97 9.08 -1.42
C LEU A 76 -7.84 8.41 -2.49
N ALA A 77 -9.01 7.91 -2.09
CA ALA A 77 -10.03 7.46 -3.04
C ALA A 77 -10.54 8.66 -3.86
N LYS A 78 -10.54 8.50 -5.19
CA LYS A 78 -10.99 9.55 -6.13
C LYS A 78 -12.50 9.52 -6.37
N GLU A 79 -13.14 8.41 -6.03
CA GLU A 79 -14.56 8.15 -6.20
C GLU A 79 -15.06 7.20 -5.12
N ASP A 80 -16.38 7.11 -4.98
CA ASP A 80 -17.03 6.20 -4.04
C ASP A 80 -16.93 4.74 -4.52
N GLY A 81 -16.66 3.81 -3.60
CA GLY A 81 -16.51 2.40 -3.95
C GLY A 81 -16.21 1.49 -2.76
N ILE A 82 -15.93 0.22 -3.06
CA ILE A 82 -15.50 -0.78 -2.08
C ILE A 82 -13.99 -0.85 -2.08
N VAL A 83 -13.39 -0.64 -0.91
CA VAL A 83 -11.94 -0.74 -0.74
C VAL A 83 -11.52 -2.20 -0.54
N ALA A 84 -10.59 -2.67 -1.35
CA ALA A 84 -10.01 -4.00 -1.29
C ALA A 84 -8.48 -3.94 -1.45
N GLY A 85 -7.77 -4.98 -1.01
CA GLY A 85 -6.33 -5.10 -1.22
C GLY A 85 -5.45 -4.29 -0.26
N ILE A 86 -5.99 -3.68 0.80
CA ILE A 86 -5.19 -2.94 1.80
C ILE A 86 -4.08 -3.83 2.38
N ALA A 87 -4.42 -5.05 2.82
CA ALA A 87 -3.42 -5.98 3.36
C ALA A 87 -2.36 -6.39 2.31
N LEU A 88 -2.72 -6.42 1.02
CA LEU A 88 -1.76 -6.68 -0.06
C LEU A 88 -0.82 -5.49 -0.27
N ALA A 89 -1.34 -4.27 -0.24
CA ALA A 89 -0.52 -3.06 -0.35
C ALA A 89 0.48 -2.95 0.81
N GLU A 90 0.09 -3.33 2.03
CA GLU A 90 1.01 -3.44 3.18
C GLU A 90 2.14 -4.44 2.92
N MET A 91 1.84 -5.60 2.31
CA MET A 91 2.85 -6.61 1.98
C MET A 91 3.90 -6.12 0.97
N ILE A 92 3.61 -5.09 0.16
CA ILE A 92 4.56 -4.53 -0.81
C ILE A 92 5.66 -3.72 -0.12
N PHE A 93 5.33 -3.10 1.02
CA PHE A 93 6.26 -2.25 1.80
C PHE A 93 6.98 -3.00 2.94
N ALA A 94 6.69 -4.29 3.12
CA ALA A 94 7.15 -5.12 4.23
C ALA A 94 8.51 -5.81 4.00
#